data_AF-A0A2U2ZTZ9-F1
#
_entry.id   AF-A0A2U2ZTZ9-F1
#
_cell.length_a   1.000
_cell.length_b   1.000
_cell.length_c   1.000
_cell.angle_alpha   90.00
_cell.angle_beta   90.00
_cell.angle_gamma   90.00
#
_symmetry.space_group_name_H-M   'P 1'
#
loop_
_entity.id
_entity.type
_entity.pdbx_description
1 polymer ?
#
loop_
_entity_poly.entity_id
_entity_poly.type
_entity_poly.pdbx_seq_one_letter_code
_entity_poly.pdbx_strand_id
1 'polypeptide(L)' 'MHRNVTISGNVFYDAHAPVIRARSVGGLTVTGNRVTGAGAETVTDAHLVAAEGCSDVVVEGTT' A
#
# COMPACT_ATOMS: atom_id res chain seq x y z
N MET A 1 8.60 7.09 -15.30
CA MET A 1 8.13 7.59 -14.00
C MET A 1 6.61 7.64 -14.05
N HIS A 2 5.93 6.98 -13.11
CA HIS A 2 4.47 7.05 -13.00
C HIS A 2 4.07 8.18 -12.06
N ARG A 3 2.86 8.74 -12.21
CA ARG A 3 2.38 9.82 -11.36
C ARG A 3 0.91 9.65 -11.04
N ASN A 4 0.49 10.16 -9.88
CA ASN A 4 -0.91 10.22 -9.43
C ASN A 4 -1.60 8.84 -9.41
N VAL A 5 -0.93 7.85 -8.81
CA VAL A 5 -1.46 6.49 -8.70
C VAL A 5 -2.27 6.38 -7.42
N THR A 6 -3.53 5.96 -7.54
CA THR A 6 -4.41 5.70 -6.38
C THR A 6 -4.76 4.22 -6.33
N ILE A 7 -4.55 3.60 -5.16
CA ILE A 7 -4.97 2.24 -4.84
C ILE A 7 -5.94 2.35 -3.67
N SER A 8 -7.23 2.23 -3.95
CA SER A 8 -8.26 2.43 -2.93
C SER A 8 -9.44 1.50 -3.06
N GLY A 9 -10.07 1.16 -1.93
CA GLY A 9 -11.30 0.35 -1.89
C GLY A 9 -11.09 -1.11 -2.31
N ASN A 10 -9.85 -1.61 -2.30
CA ASN A 10 -9.54 -2.98 -2.67
C ASN A 10 -9.56 -3.89 -1.43
N VAL A 11 -9.71 -5.20 -1.67
CA VAL A 11 -9.49 -6.23 -0.66
C VAL A 11 -8.31 -7.11 -1.11
N PHE A 12 -7.26 -7.17 -0.30
CA PHE A 12 -6.11 -8.03 -0.49
C PHE A 12 -6.29 -9.29 0.38
N TYR A 13 -6.52 -10.43 -0.25
CA TYR A 13 -6.69 -11.72 0.41
C TYR A 13 -5.36 -12.44 0.64
N ASP A 14 -5.21 -13.05 1.82
CA ASP A 14 -4.01 -13.76 2.26
C ASP A 14 -2.70 -13.01 1.97
N ALA A 15 -2.72 -11.71 2.27
CA ALA A 15 -1.63 -10.83 1.90
C ALA A 15 -0.47 -10.94 2.89
N HIS A 16 0.75 -10.85 2.35
CA HIS A 16 1.99 -10.79 3.12
C HIS A 16 2.71 -9.47 2.85
N ALA A 17 3.34 -8.90 3.88
CA ALA A 17 4.07 -7.64 3.75
C ALA A 17 5.35 -7.80 2.88
N PRO A 18 5.67 -6.84 1.98
CA PRO A 18 4.84 -5.70 1.59
C PRO A 18 3.76 -6.12 0.57
N VAL A 19 2.54 -5.63 0.77
CA VAL A 19 1.38 -5.90 -0.09
C VAL A 19 1.47 -5.13 -1.40
N ILE A 20 1.99 -3.90 -1.34
CA ILE A 20 2.16 -3.03 -2.51
C ILE A 20 3.65 -2.74 -2.68
N ARG A 21 4.14 -2.88 -3.91
CA ARG A 21 5.49 -2.47 -4.30
C ARG A 21 5.40 -1.41 -5.38
N ALA A 22 5.95 -0.23 -5.09
CA ALA A 22 5.95 0.90 -6.02
C ALA A 22 7.38 1.40 -6.21
N ARG A 23 7.73 1.74 -7.46
CA ARG A 23 9.03 2.30 -7.80
C ARG A 23 8.87 3.52 -8.71
N SER A 24 9.56 4.62 -8.38
CA SER A 24 9.60 5.84 -9.19
C SER A 24 8.20 6.40 -9.52
N VAL A 25 7.36 6.51 -8.48
CA VAL A 25 6.01 7.07 -8.53
C VAL A 25 5.97 8.41 -7.79
N GLY A 26 5.51 9.47 -8.45
CA GLY A 26 5.23 10.76 -7.78
C GLY A 26 3.74 10.92 -7.52
N GLY A 27 3.32 11.07 -6.26
CA GLY A 27 1.91 11.10 -5.87
C GLY A 27 1.31 9.69 -5.85
N LEU A 28 1.67 8.91 -4.83
CA LEU A 28 1.10 7.58 -4.58
C LEU A 28 0.16 7.64 -3.38
N THR A 29 -1.10 7.27 -3.58
CA THR A 29 -2.11 7.23 -2.52
C THR A 29 -2.65 5.81 -2.37
N VAL A 30 -2.52 5.25 -1.17
CA VAL A 30 -3.03 3.92 -0.80
C VAL A 30 -4.01 4.09 0.36
N THR A 31 -5.30 4.05 0.08
CA THR A 31 -6.32 4.41 1.09
C THR A 31 -7.54 3.50 1.11
N GLY A 32 -8.07 3.24 2.30
CA GLY A 32 -9.34 2.52 2.44
C GLY A 32 -9.32 1.12 1.82
N ASN A 33 -8.16 0.45 1.84
CA ASN A 33 -8.05 -0.94 1.41
C ASN A 33 -8.24 -1.86 2.63
N ARG A 34 -8.68 -3.09 2.38
CA ARG A 34 -8.76 -4.12 3.40
C ARG A 34 -7.72 -5.19 3.13
N VAL A 35 -6.98 -5.60 4.15
CA VAL A 35 -5.99 -6.67 4.10
C VAL A 35 -6.50 -7.80 4.97
N THR A 36 -6.41 -9.03 4.48
CA THR A 36 -6.88 -10.22 5.21
C THR A 36 -5.85 -11.33 5.12
N GLY A 37 -5.91 -12.28 6.07
CA GLY A 37 -5.05 -13.46 6.13
C GLY A 37 -4.10 -13.45 7.33
N ALA A 38 -3.40 -14.58 7.54
CA ALA A 38 -2.50 -14.75 8.70
C ALA A 38 -1.35 -13.72 8.73
N GLY A 39 -0.95 -13.18 7.58
CA GLY A 39 0.03 -12.11 7.48
C GLY A 39 -0.52 -10.72 7.84
N ALA A 40 -1.83 -10.50 7.72
CA ALA A 40 -2.46 -9.20 7.90
C ALA A 40 -2.36 -8.66 9.33
N GLU A 41 -2.36 -9.54 10.34
CA GLU A 41 -2.19 -9.16 11.76
C GLU A 41 -0.86 -8.46 12.04
N THR A 42 0.14 -8.65 11.17
CA THR A 42 1.47 -8.06 11.29
C THR A 42 1.68 -6.84 10.38
N VAL A 43 0.72 -6.53 9.51
CA VAL A 43 0.83 -5.41 8.57
C VAL A 43 0.44 -4.12 9.31
N THR A 44 1.44 -3.31 9.63
CA THR A 44 1.21 -1.89 9.95
C THR A 44 1.26 -1.07 8.66
N ASP A 45 0.64 0.11 8.65
CA ASP A 45 0.63 1.01 7.48
C ASP A 45 2.05 1.23 6.89
N ALA A 46 3.07 1.28 7.74
CA ALA A 46 4.47 1.45 7.35
C ALA A 46 5.08 0.22 6.62
N HIS A 47 4.56 -0.99 6.85
CA HIS A 47 5.02 -2.23 6.21
C HIS A 47 4.15 -2.66 5.03
N LEU A 48 3.00 -2.02 4.83
CA LEU A 48 2.08 -2.31 3.74
C LEU A 48 2.70 -2.02 2.37
N VAL A 49 3.44 -0.92 2.26
CA VAL A 49 3.95 -0.38 0.99
C VAL A 49 5.47 -0.30 1.00
N ALA A 50 6.12 -1.02 0.09
CA ALA A 50 7.52 -0.80 -0.24
C ALA A 50 7.62 0.22 -1.38
N ALA A 51 7.95 1.46 -1.04
CA ALA A 51 8.02 2.59 -1.97
C ALA A 51 9.48 3.03 -2.23
N GLU A 52 10.04 2.61 -3.36
CA GLU A 52 11.42 2.94 -3.74
C GLU A 52 11.45 4.16 -4.69
N GLY A 53 12.13 5.24 -4.28
CA GLY A 53 12.23 6.46 -5.09
C GLY A 53 10.87 7.08 -5.42
N CYS A 54 9.89 6.92 -4.53
CA CYS A 54 8.57 7.55 -4.64
C CYS A 54 8.54 8.88 -3.87
N SER A 55 7.69 9.81 -4.31
CA SER A 55 7.41 11.06 -3.60
C SER A 55 5.91 11.16 -3.29
N ASP A 56 5.57 11.95 -2.28
CA ASP A 56 4.18 12.27 -1.92
C ASP A 56 3.34 10.99 -1.69
N VAL A 57 3.89 10.08 -0.87
CA VAL A 57 3.27 8.79 -0.53
C VAL A 57 2.33 8.98 0.66
N VAL A 58 1.07 8.62 0.49
CA VAL A 58 0.04 8.62 1.54
C VAL A 58 -0.49 7.21 1.71
N VAL A 59 -0.43 6.68 2.93
CA VAL A 59 -0.99 5.38 3.31
C VAL A 59 -1.90 5.60 4.51
N GLU A 60 -3.20 5.42 4.34
CA GLU A 60 -4.18 5.71 5.41
C GLU A 60 -5.38 4.76 5.36
N GLY A 61 -5.91 4.42 6.53
CA GLY A 61 -7.15 3.65 6.65
C GLY A 61 -7.11 2.30 5.93
N THR A 62 -5.92 1.71 5.79
CA THR A 62 -5.77 0.34 5.28
C THR A 62 -5.61 -0.61 6.44
N THR A 63 -6.45 -1.63 6.52
CA THR A 63 -6.53 -2.55 7.68
C THR A 63 -6.69 -3.99 7.26
#